data_AF-A0A6I5ZJ81-F1
#
_entry.id   AF-A0A6I5ZJ81-F1
#
_cell.length_a   1.000
_cell.length_b   1.000
_cell.length_c   1.000
_cell.angle_alpha   90.00
_cell.angle_beta   90.00
_cell.angle_gamma   90.00
#
_symmetry.space_group_name_H-M   'P 1'
#
loop_
_entity.id
_entity.type
_entity.pdbx_description
1 polymer ?
#
loop_
_entity_poly.entity_id
_entity_poly.type
_entity_poly.pdbx_seq_one_letter_code
_entity_poly.pdbx_strand_id
1 'polypeptide(L)'
;MTTAPAVGRLAATNVKDVAIVGVGALLLLISLVTTTWLFMPANPAANTPAASMSFSDLVTATGTSPSTIQASYFGWLAWFLFGALIVLSVATLLTNSRIVAAIGAGVGLLTAILTTLALKGPQTWSQTIDALPNLRLGGYLMLIGLLTLLIFNAVRAFSRPRDTTTTANGTV
;
A
#
# COMPACT_ATOMS: atom_id res chain seq x y z
N MET A 1 33.00 26.44 19.40
CA MET A 1 31.64 26.23 18.85
C MET A 1 31.62 24.83 18.27
N THR A 2 31.19 23.84 19.05
CA THR A 2 31.41 22.41 18.77
C THR A 2 30.07 21.81 18.37
N THR A 3 29.88 21.51 17.09
CA THR A 3 28.70 20.83 16.55
C THR A 3 28.77 19.36 16.96
N ALA A 4 27.94 18.97 17.94
CA ALA A 4 27.81 17.57 18.32
C ALA A 4 27.34 16.72 17.11
N PRO A 5 27.88 15.50 16.92
CA PRO A 5 27.62 14.70 15.74
C PRO A 5 26.16 14.23 15.69
N ALA A 6 25.46 14.58 14.60
CA ALA A 6 24.07 14.20 14.30
C ALA A 6 23.84 12.68 14.10
N VAL A 7 24.88 11.86 14.29
CA VAL A 7 24.92 10.43 13.96
C VAL A 7 24.13 9.56 14.97
N GLY A 8 23.82 10.08 16.17
CA GLY A 8 23.17 9.31 17.24
C GLY A 8 21.66 9.06 17.10
N ARG A 9 20.94 9.73 16.19
CA ARG A 9 19.45 9.63 16.13
C ARG A 9 18.91 8.46 15.32
N LEU A 10 19.73 7.77 14.52
CA LEU A 10 19.31 6.58 13.77
C LEU A 10 19.28 5.30 14.62
N ALA A 11 19.85 5.32 15.84
CA ALA A 11 20.09 4.12 16.63
C ALA A 11 18.86 3.58 17.40
N ALA A 12 17.69 4.22 17.31
CA ALA A 12 16.49 3.78 18.02
C ALA A 12 15.29 3.47 17.10
N THR A 13 15.53 3.21 15.82
CA THR A 13 14.46 2.71 14.94
C THR A 13 14.13 1.28 15.35
N ASN A 14 12.90 1.06 15.80
CA ASN A 14 12.45 -0.25 16.25
C ASN A 14 12.45 -1.22 15.06
N VAL A 15 13.21 -2.32 15.18
CA VAL A 15 13.36 -3.36 14.14
C VAL A 15 12.00 -3.84 13.63
N LYS A 16 10.97 -3.86 14.50
CA LYS A 16 9.59 -4.23 14.14
C LYS A 16 8.99 -3.29 13.09
N ASP A 17 9.21 -1.98 13.24
CA ASP A 17 8.65 -0.98 12.32
C ASP A 17 9.34 -1.03 10.95
N VAL A 18 10.65 -1.29 10.95
CA VAL A 18 11.43 -1.52 9.72
C VAL A 18 10.91 -2.77 9.00
N ALA A 19 10.66 -3.87 9.74
CA ALA A 19 10.12 -5.09 9.17
C ALA A 19 8.71 -4.89 8.60
N ILE A 20 7.83 -4.16 9.29
CA ILE A 20 6.47 -3.86 8.82
C ILE A 20 6.51 -3.08 7.50
N VAL A 21 7.29 -2.01 7.43
CA VAL A 21 7.41 -1.20 6.20
C VAL A 21 8.08 -1.99 5.08
N GLY A 22 9.14 -2.73 5.39
CA GLY A 22 9.86 -3.56 4.42
C GLY A 22 8.96 -4.64 3.81
N VAL A 23 8.22 -5.38 4.64
CA VAL A 23 7.27 -6.41 4.18
C VAL A 23 6.13 -5.78 3.39
N GLY A 24 5.52 -4.70 3.89
CA GLY A 24 4.43 -4.00 3.18
C GLY A 24 4.85 -3.52 1.80
N ALA A 25 6.04 -2.91 1.69
CA ALA A 25 6.60 -2.46 0.42
C ALA A 25 6.89 -3.64 -0.52
N LEU A 26 7.51 -4.70 -0.02
CA LEU A 26 7.84 -5.89 -0.82
C LEU A 26 6.57 -6.55 -1.38
N LEU A 27 5.51 -6.69 -0.57
CA LEU A 27 4.23 -7.27 -0.99
C LEU A 27 3.60 -6.46 -2.13
N LEU A 28 3.60 -5.12 -2.03
CA LEU A 28 3.09 -4.25 -3.10
C LEU A 28 3.91 -4.39 -4.39
N LEU A 29 5.23 -4.42 -4.30
CA LEU A 29 6.11 -4.53 -5.47
C LEU A 29 5.97 -5.91 -6.15
N ILE A 30 5.97 -7.00 -5.38
CA ILE A 30 5.75 -8.35 -5.91
C ILE A 30 4.37 -8.46 -6.58
N SER A 31 3.35 -7.85 -5.98
CA SER A 31 2.01 -7.84 -6.55
C SER A 31 1.99 -7.22 -7.95
N LEU A 32 2.70 -6.10 -8.19
CA LEU A 32 2.71 -5.44 -9.49
C LEU A 32 3.52 -6.16 -10.57
N VAL A 33 4.52 -6.95 -10.21
CA VAL A 33 5.49 -7.49 -11.20
C VAL A 33 5.21 -8.94 -11.59
N THR A 34 4.89 -9.83 -10.66
CA THR A 34 5.06 -11.28 -10.92
C THR A 34 3.81 -12.11 -10.76
N THR A 35 2.76 -11.58 -10.15
CA THR A 35 1.65 -12.40 -9.69
C THR A 35 0.37 -12.19 -10.48
N THR A 36 -0.39 -13.26 -10.66
CA THR A 36 -1.74 -13.20 -11.21
C THR A 36 -2.65 -12.46 -10.23
N TRP A 37 -3.37 -11.45 -10.72
CA TRP A 37 -4.32 -10.67 -9.94
C TRP A 37 -5.72 -11.26 -9.99
N LEU A 38 -6.18 -11.62 -11.17
CA LEU A 38 -7.56 -12.01 -11.43
C LEU A 38 -7.64 -13.26 -12.29
N PHE A 39 -8.68 -14.04 -12.06
CA PHE A 39 -9.14 -15.08 -12.96
C PHE A 39 -10.35 -14.58 -13.75
N MET A 40 -10.32 -14.78 -15.07
CA MET A 40 -11.50 -14.63 -15.92
C MET A 40 -11.96 -16.02 -16.38
N PRO A 41 -13.12 -16.51 -15.93
CA PRO A 41 -13.65 -17.79 -16.38
C PRO A 41 -14.14 -17.71 -17.83
N ALA A 42 -13.89 -18.76 -18.62
CA ALA A 42 -14.38 -18.89 -20.00
C ALA A 42 -15.90 -19.04 -20.03
N ASN A 43 -16.42 -19.78 -19.06
CA ASN A 43 -17.83 -19.96 -18.81
C ASN A 43 -18.10 -19.68 -17.32
N PRO A 44 -18.79 -18.58 -16.98
CA PRO A 44 -19.13 -18.25 -15.60
C PRO A 44 -19.91 -19.35 -14.87
N ALA A 45 -20.73 -20.14 -15.59
CA ALA A 45 -21.55 -21.19 -15.00
C ALA A 45 -20.74 -22.44 -14.59
N ALA A 46 -19.57 -22.67 -15.20
CA ALA A 46 -18.73 -23.84 -14.95
C ALA A 46 -17.45 -23.53 -14.16
N ASN A 47 -17.17 -22.26 -13.87
CA ASN A 47 -15.91 -21.78 -13.26
C ASN A 47 -14.65 -22.33 -13.97
N THR A 48 -14.75 -22.66 -15.26
CA THR A 48 -13.61 -23.18 -16.03
C THR A 48 -12.72 -22.02 -16.50
N PRO A 49 -11.39 -22.11 -16.31
CA PRO A 49 -10.49 -20.99 -16.61
C PRO A 49 -10.46 -20.67 -18.10
N ALA A 50 -10.62 -19.39 -18.49
CA ALA A 50 -10.20 -18.92 -19.81
C ALA A 50 -8.77 -18.37 -19.77
N ALA A 51 -8.48 -17.53 -18.76
CA ALA A 51 -7.16 -16.90 -18.62
C ALA A 51 -6.90 -16.42 -17.18
N SER A 52 -5.65 -16.55 -16.76
CA SER A 52 -5.06 -15.90 -15.59
C SER A 52 -4.50 -14.55 -16.03
N MET A 53 -4.93 -13.45 -15.42
CA MET A 53 -4.43 -12.11 -15.77
C MET A 53 -3.44 -11.60 -14.72
N SER A 54 -2.20 -11.36 -15.15
CA SER A 54 -1.21 -10.60 -14.40
C SER A 54 -1.49 -9.10 -14.47
N PHE A 55 -0.76 -8.29 -13.69
CA PHE A 55 -0.90 -6.83 -13.74
C PHE A 55 -0.62 -6.26 -15.13
N SER A 56 0.41 -6.76 -15.85
CA SER A 56 0.71 -6.33 -17.22
C SER A 56 -0.42 -6.65 -18.20
N ASP A 57 -1.06 -7.82 -18.05
CA ASP A 57 -2.21 -8.20 -18.89
C ASP A 57 -3.40 -7.27 -18.62
N LEU A 58 -3.60 -6.86 -17.37
CA LEU A 58 -4.62 -5.89 -17.00
C LEU A 58 -4.36 -4.50 -17.59
N VAL A 59 -3.10 -4.09 -17.76
CA VAL A 59 -2.77 -2.85 -18.48
C VAL A 59 -3.26 -2.92 -19.93
N THR A 60 -2.95 -4.02 -20.62
CA THR A 60 -3.39 -4.21 -22.01
C THR A 60 -4.91 -4.31 -22.11
N ALA A 61 -5.54 -5.09 -21.23
CA ALA A 61 -7.00 -5.30 -21.23
C ALA A 61 -7.80 -4.03 -20.92
N THR A 62 -7.25 -3.12 -20.11
CA THR A 62 -7.94 -1.90 -19.69
C THR A 62 -7.57 -0.66 -20.52
N GLY A 63 -6.60 -0.77 -21.44
CA GLY A 63 -6.20 0.34 -22.32
C GLY A 63 -7.33 0.88 -23.21
N THR A 64 -8.34 0.07 -23.52
CA THR A 64 -9.55 0.47 -24.25
C THR A 64 -10.79 0.52 -23.36
N SER A 65 -10.62 0.51 -22.03
CA SER A 65 -11.75 0.57 -21.09
C SER A 65 -12.48 1.90 -21.20
N PRO A 66 -13.82 1.93 -21.15
CA PRO A 66 -14.58 3.18 -21.05
C PRO A 66 -14.38 3.88 -19.70
N SER A 67 -13.73 3.24 -18.72
CA SER A 67 -13.40 3.85 -17.43
C SER A 67 -11.98 4.43 -17.42
N THR A 68 -11.88 5.77 -17.48
CA THR A 68 -10.60 6.49 -17.42
C THR A 68 -9.80 6.18 -16.15
N ILE A 69 -10.49 6.00 -15.02
CA ILE A 69 -9.85 5.64 -13.74
C ILE A 69 -9.20 4.27 -13.85
N GLN A 70 -9.90 3.29 -14.42
CA GLN A 70 -9.39 1.94 -14.58
C GLN A 70 -8.15 1.91 -15.49
N ALA A 71 -8.25 2.53 -16.67
CA ALA A 71 -7.14 2.60 -17.62
C ALA A 71 -5.92 3.31 -17.02
N SER A 72 -6.13 4.44 -16.32
CA SER A 72 -5.03 5.19 -15.70
C SER A 72 -4.39 4.43 -14.53
N TYR A 73 -5.21 3.76 -13.71
CA TYR A 73 -4.77 2.97 -12.57
C TYR A 73 -3.83 1.85 -12.99
N PHE A 74 -4.25 1.00 -13.91
CA PHE A 74 -3.42 -0.12 -14.38
C PHE A 74 -2.24 0.37 -15.23
N GLY A 75 -2.37 1.49 -15.95
CA GLY A 75 -1.27 2.05 -16.74
C GLY A 75 -0.11 2.58 -15.90
N TRP A 76 -0.33 3.63 -15.09
CA TRP A 76 0.76 4.34 -14.40
C TRP A 76 0.44 4.68 -12.95
N LEU A 77 -0.83 4.88 -12.63
CA LEU A 77 -1.23 5.49 -11.36
C LEU A 77 -1.03 4.51 -10.19
N ALA A 78 -1.18 3.20 -10.37
CA ALA A 78 -0.86 2.23 -9.33
C ALA A 78 0.62 2.29 -8.92
N TRP A 79 1.53 2.35 -9.91
CA TRP A 79 2.98 2.50 -9.66
C TRP A 79 3.29 3.78 -8.88
N PHE A 80 2.69 4.89 -9.30
CA PHE A 80 2.88 6.19 -8.64
C PHE A 80 2.37 6.17 -7.20
N LEU A 81 1.15 5.68 -6.97
CA LEU A 81 0.52 5.64 -5.65
C LEU A 81 1.25 4.70 -4.68
N PHE A 82 1.61 3.50 -5.13
CA PHE A 82 2.35 2.55 -4.29
C PHE A 82 3.76 3.06 -4.01
N GLY A 83 4.46 3.62 -5.01
CA GLY A 83 5.75 4.26 -4.81
C GLY A 83 5.70 5.41 -3.81
N ALA A 84 4.74 6.31 -3.95
CA ALA A 84 4.53 7.43 -3.03
C ALA A 84 4.24 6.94 -1.60
N LEU A 85 3.36 5.94 -1.44
CA LEU A 85 3.03 5.38 -0.13
C LEU A 85 4.25 4.71 0.54
N ILE A 86 5.07 3.98 -0.23
CA ILE A 86 6.32 3.38 0.26
C ILE A 86 7.29 4.47 0.73
N VAL A 87 7.51 5.49 -0.11
CA VAL A 87 8.40 6.62 0.23
C VAL A 87 7.93 7.34 1.49
N LEU A 88 6.63 7.62 1.61
CA LEU A 88 6.06 8.26 2.80
C LEU A 88 6.21 7.36 4.04
N SER A 89 6.03 6.05 3.91
CA SER A 89 6.21 5.10 5.02
C SER A 89 7.66 5.06 5.51
N VAL A 90 8.62 5.09 4.59
CA VAL A 90 10.05 5.19 4.91
C VAL A 90 10.37 6.55 5.54
N ALA A 91 9.84 7.64 4.99
CA ALA A 91 10.03 8.98 5.56
C ALA A 91 9.44 9.07 6.98
N THR A 92 8.31 8.43 7.25
CA THR A 92 7.73 8.29 8.60
C THR A 92 8.69 7.59 9.56
N LEU A 93 9.35 6.49 9.13
CA LEU A 93 10.38 5.80 9.95
C LEU A 93 11.58 6.69 10.27
N LEU A 94 12.08 7.41 9.27
CA LEU A 94 13.31 8.20 9.38
C LEU A 94 13.11 9.47 10.19
N THR A 95 11.97 10.13 10.02
CA THR A 95 11.70 11.44 10.63
C THR A 95 10.92 11.34 11.94
N ASN A 96 10.18 10.25 12.16
CA ASN A 96 9.17 10.12 13.21
C ASN A 96 8.15 11.29 13.22
N SER A 97 7.93 11.93 12.07
CA SER A 97 7.02 13.06 11.95
C SER A 97 5.56 12.60 11.84
N ARG A 98 4.72 13.09 12.75
CA ARG A 98 3.26 12.83 12.73
C ARG A 98 2.58 13.39 11.49
N ILE A 99 3.08 14.50 10.95
CA ILE A 99 2.54 15.12 9.75
C ILE A 99 2.82 14.24 8.54
N VAL A 100 4.06 13.74 8.40
CA VAL A 100 4.43 12.81 7.32
C VAL A 100 3.60 11.53 7.41
N ALA A 101 3.42 11.00 8.62
CA ALA A 101 2.57 9.83 8.87
C ALA A 101 1.09 10.10 8.51
N ALA A 102 0.55 11.27 8.87
CA ALA A 102 -0.82 11.63 8.51
C ALA A 102 -1.02 11.75 6.99
N ILE A 103 -0.05 12.34 6.28
CA ILE A 103 -0.05 12.41 4.82
C ILE A 103 0.04 11.00 4.23
N GLY A 104 0.94 10.14 4.75
CA GLY A 104 1.06 8.74 4.34
C GLY A 104 -0.23 7.96 4.53
N ALA A 105 -0.93 8.15 5.65
CA ALA A 105 -2.22 7.53 5.91
C ALA A 105 -3.29 8.02 4.91
N GLY A 106 -3.32 9.32 4.63
CA GLY A 106 -4.23 9.91 3.63
C GLY A 106 -3.98 9.37 2.22
N VAL A 107 -2.72 9.31 1.79
CA VAL A 107 -2.32 8.71 0.50
C VAL A 107 -2.68 7.23 0.45
N GLY A 108 -2.45 6.49 1.54
CA GLY A 108 -2.85 5.07 1.64
C GLY A 108 -4.35 4.89 1.47
N LEU A 109 -5.17 5.71 2.14
CA LEU A 109 -6.63 5.66 2.02
C LEU A 109 -7.10 6.00 0.61
N LEU A 110 -6.57 7.06 0.01
CA LEU A 110 -6.87 7.44 -1.37
C LEU A 110 -6.51 6.30 -2.33
N THR A 111 -5.36 5.66 -2.11
CA THR A 111 -4.90 4.51 -2.90
C THR A 111 -5.88 3.35 -2.80
N ALA A 112 -6.40 3.03 -1.61
CA ALA A 112 -7.40 1.97 -1.43
C ALA A 112 -8.72 2.29 -2.17
N ILE A 113 -9.17 3.55 -2.12
CA ILE A 113 -10.37 3.99 -2.85
C ILE A 113 -10.16 3.84 -4.37
N LEU A 114 -9.07 4.37 -4.91
CA LEU A 114 -8.78 4.32 -6.35
C LEU A 114 -8.57 2.89 -6.84
N THR A 115 -7.93 2.04 -6.04
CA THR A 115 -7.79 0.60 -6.31
C THR A 115 -9.16 -0.05 -6.44
N THR A 116 -10.07 0.22 -5.50
CA THR A 116 -11.43 -0.34 -5.51
C THR A 116 -12.22 0.12 -6.74
N LEU A 117 -12.12 1.40 -7.10
CA LEU A 117 -12.78 1.96 -8.28
C LEU A 117 -12.19 1.42 -9.59
N ALA A 118 -10.87 1.18 -9.63
CA ALA A 118 -10.21 0.58 -10.78
C ALA A 118 -10.59 -0.90 -10.96
N LEU A 119 -10.65 -1.67 -9.87
CA LEU A 119 -11.10 -3.07 -9.90
C LEU A 119 -12.58 -3.18 -10.32
N LYS A 120 -13.44 -2.28 -9.84
CA LYS A 120 -14.85 -2.21 -10.27
C LYS A 120 -14.96 -1.86 -11.76
N GLY A 121 -14.24 -0.83 -12.20
CA GLY A 121 -14.36 -0.29 -13.56
C GLY A 121 -15.82 0.05 -13.94
N PRO A 122 -16.29 -0.36 -15.14
CA PRO A 122 -17.66 -0.11 -15.59
C PRO A 122 -18.70 -1.07 -14.97
N GLN A 123 -18.28 -2.12 -14.27
CA GLN A 123 -19.20 -3.11 -13.70
C GLN A 123 -20.06 -2.52 -12.57
N THR A 124 -21.20 -3.15 -12.29
CA THR A 124 -21.98 -2.82 -11.09
C THR A 124 -21.30 -3.36 -9.83
N TRP A 125 -21.63 -2.80 -8.66
CA TRP A 125 -21.07 -3.29 -7.40
C TRP A 125 -21.41 -4.76 -7.11
N SER A 126 -22.60 -5.23 -7.50
CA SER A 126 -22.97 -6.65 -7.39
C SER A 126 -22.02 -7.52 -8.20
N GLN A 127 -21.79 -7.19 -9.48
CA GLN A 127 -20.88 -7.93 -10.35
C GLN A 127 -19.44 -7.91 -9.82
N THR A 128 -18.99 -6.79 -9.24
CA THR A 128 -17.66 -6.70 -8.63
C THR A 128 -17.54 -7.61 -7.41
N ILE A 129 -18.58 -7.67 -6.56
CA ILE A 129 -18.61 -8.59 -5.41
C ILE A 129 -18.61 -10.05 -5.88
N ASP A 130 -19.40 -10.38 -6.90
CA ASP A 130 -19.44 -11.71 -7.50
C ASP A 130 -18.09 -12.12 -8.12
N ALA A 131 -17.27 -11.14 -8.50
CA ALA A 131 -15.92 -11.35 -9.01
C ALA A 131 -14.84 -11.49 -7.92
N LEU A 132 -15.10 -11.15 -6.66
CA LEU A 132 -14.11 -11.24 -5.57
C LEU A 132 -13.54 -12.65 -5.36
N PRO A 133 -14.30 -13.76 -5.48
CA PRO A 133 -13.74 -15.11 -5.41
C PRO A 133 -12.72 -15.42 -6.51
N ASN A 134 -12.69 -14.62 -7.59
CA ASN A 134 -11.71 -14.74 -8.66
C ASN A 134 -10.42 -13.96 -8.40
N LEU A 135 -10.32 -13.23 -7.27
CA LEU A 135 -9.07 -12.64 -6.84
C LEU A 135 -8.04 -13.76 -6.62
N ARG A 136 -6.81 -13.50 -7.06
CA ARG A 136 -5.69 -14.43 -6.93
C ARG A 136 -4.61 -13.83 -6.04
N LEU A 137 -3.53 -14.58 -5.88
CA LEU A 137 -2.44 -14.25 -4.99
C LEU A 137 -1.97 -12.80 -5.15
N GLY A 138 -1.85 -12.29 -6.38
CA GLY A 138 -1.42 -10.91 -6.61
C GLY A 138 -2.36 -9.85 -6.05
N GLY A 139 -3.67 -10.04 -6.16
CA GLY A 139 -4.65 -9.16 -5.55
C GLY A 139 -4.61 -9.24 -4.02
N TYR A 140 -4.42 -10.43 -3.44
CA TYR A 140 -4.28 -10.57 -1.99
C TYR A 140 -3.01 -9.91 -1.45
N LEU A 141 -1.87 -10.10 -2.13
CA LEU A 141 -0.60 -9.47 -1.76
C LEU A 141 -0.70 -7.94 -1.81
N MET A 142 -1.36 -7.39 -2.84
CA MET A 142 -1.66 -5.97 -2.92
C MET A 142 -2.47 -5.50 -1.72
N LEU A 143 -3.61 -6.14 -1.43
CA LEU A 143 -4.49 -5.73 -0.33
C LEU A 143 -3.75 -5.76 1.02
N ILE A 144 -3.01 -6.83 1.30
CA ILE A 144 -2.26 -6.97 2.55
C ILE A 144 -1.15 -5.93 2.62
N GLY A 145 -0.37 -5.73 1.56
CA GLY A 145 0.70 -4.72 1.52
C GLY A 145 0.17 -3.31 1.71
N LEU A 146 -0.92 -2.96 1.02
CA LEU A 146 -1.57 -1.66 1.11
C LEU A 146 -2.11 -1.40 2.51
N LEU A 147 -2.87 -2.34 3.08
CA LEU A 147 -3.43 -2.21 4.42
C LEU A 147 -2.32 -2.13 5.48
N THR A 148 -1.23 -2.90 5.32
CA THR A 148 -0.09 -2.86 6.24
C THR A 148 0.54 -1.47 6.30
N LEU A 149 0.86 -0.87 5.15
CA LEU A 149 1.47 0.47 5.11
C LEU A 149 0.48 1.56 5.53
N LEU A 150 -0.80 1.43 5.17
CA LEU A 150 -1.85 2.35 5.60
C LEU A 150 -1.99 2.36 7.13
N ILE A 151 -2.14 1.18 7.73
CA ILE A 151 -2.30 1.04 9.19
C ILE A 151 -1.05 1.52 9.91
N PHE A 152 0.14 1.18 9.41
CA PHE A 152 1.41 1.67 9.95
C PHE A 152 1.42 3.21 10.03
N ASN A 153 1.14 3.90 8.93
CA ASN A 153 1.12 5.37 8.90
C ASN A 153 0.00 5.95 9.78
N ALA A 154 -1.18 5.33 9.79
CA ALA A 154 -2.30 5.77 10.63
C ALA A 154 -1.94 5.70 12.12
N VAL A 155 -1.43 4.55 12.59
CA VAL A 155 -1.00 4.38 14.00
C VAL A 155 0.08 5.40 14.37
N ARG A 156 1.03 5.67 13.47
CA ARG A 156 2.09 6.67 13.69
C ARG A 156 1.54 8.10 13.75
N ALA A 157 0.53 8.43 12.95
CA ALA A 157 -0.10 9.75 12.98
C ALA A 157 -0.77 10.05 14.34
N PHE A 158 -1.36 9.03 14.98
CA PHE A 158 -2.06 9.15 16.26
C PHE A 158 -1.21 8.84 17.50
N SER A 159 0.01 8.32 17.35
CA SER A 159 0.92 8.06 18.47
C SER A 159 1.36 9.37 19.14
N ARG A 160 1.25 9.44 20.46
CA ARG A 160 1.70 10.61 21.24
C ARG A 160 3.24 10.69 21.22
N PRO A 161 3.83 11.90 21.18
CA PRO A 161 5.25 12.06 21.46
C PRO A 161 5.57 11.42 22.82
N ARG A 162 6.63 10.61 22.91
CA ARG A 162 7.10 10.15 24.23
C ARG A 162 7.59 11.38 24.99
N ASP A 163 6.90 11.72 26.08
CA ASP A 163 7.35 12.75 27.01
C ASP A 163 8.68 12.31 27.62
N THR A 164 9.79 12.92 27.20
CA THR A 164 11.14 12.60 27.67
C THR A 164 11.46 13.19 29.04
N THR A 165 10.45 13.56 29.83
CA THR A 165 10.60 14.38 31.04
C THR A 165 10.98 13.62 32.32
N THR A 166 11.29 12.32 32.27
CA THR A 166 11.33 11.47 33.48
C THR A 166 12.68 11.36 34.21
N THR A 167 13.76 12.05 33.85
CA THR A 167 15.04 11.86 34.58
C THR A 167 15.80 13.16 34.85
N ALA A 168 15.31 13.98 35.77
CA ALA A 168 16.10 15.06 36.37
C ALA A 168 16.15 15.07 37.91
N ASN A 169 15.33 14.28 38.62
CA ASN A 169 15.30 14.33 40.09
C ASN A 169 15.52 12.93 40.68
N GLY A 170 16.75 12.60 41.05
CA GLY A 170 16.97 11.36 41.82
C GLY A 170 18.39 10.89 42.04
N THR A 171 19.34 11.76 42.40
CA THR A 171 20.46 11.39 43.29
C THR A 171 20.93 12.64 44.05
N VAL A 172 20.48 12.74 45.30
CA VAL A 172 21.15 13.46 46.40
C VAL A 172 21.96 12.42 47.16
#